data_AF-N8YG04-F1
#
_entry.id   AF-N8YG04-F1
#
_cell.length_a   1.000
_cell.length_b   1.000
_cell.length_c   1.000
_cell.angle_alpha   90.00
_cell.angle_beta   90.00
_cell.angle_gamma   90.00
#
_symmetry.space_group_name_H-M   'P 1'
#
loop_
_entity.id
_entity.type
_entity.pdbx_description
1 polymer ?
#
loop_
_entity_poly.entity_id
_entity_poly.type
_entity_poly.pdbx_seq_one_letter_code
_entity_poly.pdbx_strand_id
1 'polypeptide(L)'
;MINLTIEEKKVKVKQKIKLKKILSEVDLDIDEIQQLYTPKSSEILKKIFEIKGGVNLHTQENLLDETMLSNFLSKYNDNDVFYFILPEVSLGNQYYETSLPILVLEKWKVNKILEIIYLNKVDFISIFSLDFKSGIIVNGYSDFPGEENNYYDGQVYDYYLVNC
;
A
#
# COMPACT_ATOMS: atom_id res chain seq x y z
N MET A 1 -9.25 26.33 -3.99
CA MET A 1 -7.86 25.92 -4.32
C MET A 1 -7.06 25.97 -3.04
N ILE A 2 -6.46 24.84 -2.61
CA ILE A 2 -5.56 24.82 -1.45
C ILE A 2 -4.18 25.29 -1.96
N ASN A 3 -3.64 26.35 -1.37
CA ASN A 3 -2.29 26.80 -1.68
C ASN A 3 -1.27 25.90 -0.99
N LEU A 4 -0.58 25.06 -1.77
CA LEU A 4 0.46 24.17 -1.25
C LEU A 4 1.71 24.96 -0.83
N THR A 5 2.34 24.54 0.27
CA THR A 5 3.64 25.03 0.72
C THR A 5 4.75 24.65 -0.27
N ILE A 6 5.92 25.29 -0.15
CA ILE A 6 7.08 24.95 -0.98
C ILE A 6 7.52 23.49 -0.74
N GLU A 7 7.42 23.02 0.49
CA GLU A 7 7.80 21.66 0.87
C GLU A 7 6.85 20.63 0.27
N GLU A 8 5.53 20.84 0.37
CA GLU A 8 4.53 19.97 -0.25
C GLU A 8 4.70 19.87 -1.77
N LYS A 9 5.03 20.98 -2.44
CA LYS A 9 5.34 20.99 -3.88
C LYS A 9 6.57 20.13 -4.20
N LYS A 10 7.64 20.24 -3.39
CA LYS A 10 8.86 19.42 -3.58
C LYS A 10 8.57 17.93 -3.37
N VAL A 11 7.79 17.58 -2.35
CA VAL A 11 7.35 16.20 -2.08
C VAL A 11 6.55 15.66 -3.25
N LYS A 12 5.56 16.41 -3.74
CA LYS A 12 4.75 16.04 -4.91
C LYS A 12 5.59 15.76 -6.17
N VAL A 13 6.61 16.58 -6.45
CA VAL A 13 7.51 16.35 -7.59
C VAL A 13 8.30 15.05 -7.42
N LYS A 14 8.85 14.79 -6.23
CA LYS A 14 9.57 13.54 -5.93
C LYS A 14 8.66 12.31 -6.09
N GLN A 15 7.45 12.39 -5.52
CA GLN A 15 6.40 11.38 -5.64
C GLN A 15 6.09 11.07 -7.12
N LYS A 16 5.91 12.11 -7.96
CA LYS A 16 5.63 11.94 -9.39
C LYS A 16 6.78 11.23 -10.13
N ILE A 17 8.03 11.59 -9.85
CA ILE A 17 9.20 10.97 -10.50
C ILE A 17 9.29 9.49 -10.17
N LYS A 18 9.13 9.13 -8.88
CA LYS A 18 9.17 7.73 -8.43
C LYS A 18 8.01 6.92 -9.02
N LEU A 19 6.79 7.45 -8.98
CA LEU A 19 5.62 6.78 -9.55
C LEU A 19 5.77 6.52 -11.04
N LYS A 20 6.28 7.50 -11.81
CA LYS A 20 6.48 7.34 -13.26
C LYS A 20 7.39 6.15 -13.60
N LYS A 21 8.40 5.89 -12.76
CA LYS A 21 9.29 4.74 -12.92
C LYS A 21 8.52 3.43 -12.78
N ILE A 22 7.72 3.30 -11.71
CA ILE A 22 6.90 2.10 -11.45
C ILE A 22 5.89 1.87 -12.59
N LEU A 23 5.13 2.90 -12.97
CA LEU A 23 4.09 2.75 -13.98
C LEU A 23 4.62 2.45 -15.39
N SER A 24 5.85 2.90 -15.70
CA SER A 24 6.49 2.59 -16.98
C SER A 24 6.82 1.11 -17.17
N GLU A 25 6.93 0.35 -16.08
CA GLU A 25 7.19 -1.10 -16.12
C GLU A 25 5.93 -1.92 -16.44
N VAL A 26 4.73 -1.32 -16.33
CA VAL A 26 3.42 -1.99 -16.54
C VAL A 26 2.57 -1.37 -17.66
N ASP A 27 3.18 -0.52 -18.49
CA ASP A 27 2.52 0.16 -19.61
C ASP A 27 1.23 0.90 -19.19
N LEU A 28 1.30 1.60 -18.05
CA LEU A 28 0.22 2.46 -17.57
C LEU A 28 0.65 3.93 -17.68
N ASP A 29 -0.19 4.74 -18.32
CA ASP A 29 0.03 6.18 -18.34
C ASP A 29 -0.33 6.78 -16.98
N ILE A 30 0.64 7.48 -16.40
CA ILE A 30 0.46 8.21 -15.15
C ILE A 30 -0.66 9.24 -15.26
N ASP A 31 -0.85 9.86 -16.43
CA ASP A 31 -1.85 10.91 -16.61
C ASP A 31 -3.28 10.35 -16.69
N GLU A 32 -3.45 9.04 -16.90
CA GLU A 32 -4.73 8.33 -16.84
C GLU A 32 -5.12 7.83 -15.44
N ILE A 33 -4.23 7.98 -14.46
CA ILE A 33 -4.43 7.50 -13.10
C ILE A 33 -4.69 8.68 -12.18
N GLN A 34 -5.79 8.62 -11.43
CA GLN A 34 -6.03 9.60 -10.37
C GLN A 34 -5.03 9.39 -9.24
N GLN A 35 -4.27 10.43 -8.93
CA GLN A 35 -3.22 10.43 -7.92
C GLN A 35 -3.57 11.38 -6.79
N LEU A 36 -3.47 10.89 -5.55
CA LEU A 36 -3.70 11.66 -4.34
C LEU A 36 -2.36 11.90 -3.66
N TYR A 37 -1.97 13.17 -3.65
CA TYR A 37 -0.72 13.65 -3.07
C TYR A 37 -0.97 14.22 -1.67
N THR A 38 0.11 14.47 -0.93
CA THR A 38 0.07 15.23 0.33
C THR A 38 -0.64 16.57 0.12
N PRO A 39 -1.54 17.00 1.02
CA PRO A 39 -1.89 16.38 2.32
C PRO A 39 -2.95 15.28 2.27
N LYS A 40 -3.67 15.12 1.15
CA LYS A 40 -4.82 14.19 1.05
C LYS A 40 -4.43 12.72 1.24
N SER A 41 -3.25 12.32 0.77
CA SER A 41 -2.73 10.97 1.03
C SER A 41 -2.58 10.69 2.53
N SER A 42 -2.13 11.67 3.30
CA SER A 42 -1.94 11.54 4.75
C SER A 42 -3.27 11.40 5.51
N GLU A 43 -4.32 12.07 5.07
CA GLU A 43 -5.68 11.90 5.63
C GLU A 43 -6.21 10.48 5.41
N ILE A 44 -5.99 9.92 4.21
CA ILE A 44 -6.41 8.56 3.86
C ILE A 44 -5.64 7.53 4.69
N LEU A 45 -4.31 7.66 4.75
CA LEU A 45 -3.47 6.78 5.57
C LEU A 45 -3.89 6.84 7.03
N LYS A 46 -4.08 8.04 7.59
CA LYS A 46 -4.57 8.21 8.96
C LYS A 46 -5.87 7.43 9.20
N LYS A 47 -6.83 7.54 8.28
CA LYS A 47 -8.08 6.81 8.37
C LYS A 47 -7.88 5.29 8.34
N ILE A 48 -7.00 4.78 7.46
CA ILE A 48 -6.67 3.35 7.38
C ILE A 48 -6.12 2.83 8.71
N PHE A 49 -5.17 3.55 9.32
CA PHE A 49 -4.55 3.12 10.57
C PHE A 49 -5.43 3.32 11.80
N GLU A 50 -6.45 4.18 11.73
CA GLU A 50 -7.44 4.35 12.79
C GLU A 50 -8.52 3.24 12.78
N ILE A 51 -8.61 2.43 11.72
CA ILE A 51 -9.57 1.32 11.67
C ILE A 51 -9.15 0.22 12.66
N LYS A 52 -9.99 0.03 13.68
CA LYS A 52 -9.87 -1.06 14.66
C LYS A 52 -10.77 -2.21 14.23
N GLY A 53 -10.22 -3.36 13.82
CA GLY A 53 -11.05 -4.53 13.49
C GLY A 53 -10.50 -5.54 12.48
N GLY A 54 -9.19 -5.58 12.25
CA GLY A 54 -8.59 -6.53 11.32
C GLY A 54 -8.36 -7.91 11.94
N VAL A 55 -8.54 -8.98 11.15
CA VAL A 55 -7.93 -10.29 11.49
C VAL A 55 -6.46 -10.18 11.14
N ASN A 56 -5.58 -10.29 12.14
CA ASN A 56 -4.13 -10.39 11.92
C ASN A 56 -3.75 -11.84 11.64
N LEU A 57 -3.13 -12.09 10.49
CA LEU A 57 -2.53 -13.37 10.14
C LEU A 57 -1.02 -13.17 10.00
N HIS A 58 -0.25 -13.96 10.73
CA HIS A 58 1.21 -13.92 10.75
C HIS A 58 1.79 -15.07 9.91
N THR A 59 2.71 -14.77 8.98
CA THR A 59 3.24 -15.78 8.06
C THR A 59 4.72 -15.59 7.73
N GLN A 60 5.45 -16.69 7.52
CA GLN A 60 6.86 -16.70 7.10
C GLN A 60 7.02 -16.93 5.57
N GLU A 61 7.72 -15.97 4.96
CA GLU A 61 8.45 -15.82 3.69
C GLU A 61 8.05 -16.47 2.33
N ASN A 62 7.34 -17.60 2.17
CA ASN A 62 7.38 -18.28 0.84
C ASN A 62 6.08 -18.74 0.17
N LEU A 63 4.88 -18.47 0.70
CA LEU A 63 3.65 -18.97 0.07
C LEU A 63 2.52 -17.95 -0.14
N LEU A 64 2.61 -16.73 0.41
CA LEU A 64 1.37 -16.00 0.74
C LEU A 64 1.21 -14.54 0.31
N ASP A 65 2.13 -13.95 -0.45
CA ASP A 65 1.97 -12.53 -0.82
C ASP A 65 1.07 -12.29 -2.03
N GLU A 66 1.29 -13.02 -3.13
CA GLU A 66 0.40 -12.94 -4.29
C GLU A 66 -0.98 -13.53 -3.96
N THR A 67 -1.01 -14.67 -3.25
CA THR A 67 -2.24 -15.39 -2.93
C THR A 67 -3.19 -14.55 -2.09
N MET A 68 -2.73 -13.81 -1.08
CA MET A 68 -3.63 -13.05 -0.21
C MET A 68 -4.19 -11.79 -0.87
N LEU A 69 -3.35 -11.00 -1.54
CA LEU A 69 -3.83 -9.83 -2.29
C LEU A 69 -4.73 -10.25 -3.46
N SER A 70 -4.36 -11.31 -4.17
CA SER A 70 -5.18 -11.90 -5.25
C SER A 70 -6.51 -12.44 -4.70
N ASN A 71 -6.51 -13.15 -3.58
CA ASN A 71 -7.73 -13.65 -2.92
C ASN A 71 -8.63 -12.52 -2.38
N PHE A 72 -8.04 -11.41 -1.94
CA PHE A 72 -8.81 -10.23 -1.58
C PHE A 72 -9.48 -9.64 -2.83
N LEU A 73 -8.70 -9.41 -3.89
CA LEU A 73 -9.17 -8.81 -5.14
C LEU A 73 -10.14 -9.70 -5.93
N SER A 74 -10.08 -11.03 -5.77
CA SER A 74 -10.97 -11.98 -6.47
C SER A 74 -12.45 -11.80 -6.11
N LYS A 75 -12.75 -11.12 -5.00
CA LYS A 75 -14.11 -10.80 -4.55
C LYS A 75 -14.74 -9.61 -5.28
N TYR A 76 -13.96 -8.91 -6.10
CA TYR A 76 -14.35 -7.67 -6.77
C TYR A 76 -14.33 -7.79 -8.29
N ASN A 77 -15.13 -6.97 -8.95
CA ASN A 77 -15.15 -6.85 -10.40
C ASN A 77 -13.96 -6.02 -10.88
N ASP A 78 -13.57 -6.20 -12.14
CA ASP A 78 -12.39 -5.53 -12.69
C ASP A 78 -12.51 -4.00 -12.75
N ASN A 79 -13.75 -3.48 -12.81
CA ASN A 79 -14.06 -2.05 -12.80
C ASN A 79 -14.24 -1.46 -11.39
N ASP A 80 -14.16 -2.28 -10.34
CA ASP A 80 -14.23 -1.75 -8.97
C ASP A 80 -12.97 -0.91 -8.69
N VAL A 81 -13.15 0.22 -8.01
CA VAL A 81 -12.09 1.22 -7.81
C VAL A 81 -11.64 1.21 -6.35
N PHE A 82 -10.32 1.29 -6.15
CA PHE A 82 -9.69 1.21 -4.84
C PHE A 82 -8.76 2.39 -4.60
N TYR A 83 -8.56 2.70 -3.32
CA TYR A 83 -7.32 3.31 -2.86
C TYR A 83 -6.24 2.23 -2.88
N PHE A 84 -5.22 2.45 -3.70
CA PHE A 84 -4.04 1.59 -3.74
C PHE A 84 -2.84 2.34 -3.20
N ILE A 85 -2.28 1.81 -2.13
CA ILE A 85 -1.15 2.37 -1.40
C ILE A 85 0.05 1.49 -1.69
N LEU A 86 0.99 2.05 -2.44
CA LEU A 86 2.20 1.37 -2.88
C LEU A 86 3.25 1.25 -1.76
N PRO A 87 4.24 0.36 -1.95
CA PRO A 87 5.44 0.27 -1.10
C PRO A 87 6.16 1.60 -0.94
N GLU A 88 6.95 1.76 0.12
CA GLU A 88 7.57 3.02 0.58
C GLU A 88 6.65 3.98 1.36
N VAL A 89 5.77 3.42 2.19
CA VAL A 89 5.17 4.20 3.28
C VAL A 89 6.18 4.33 4.42
N SER A 90 6.48 5.55 4.85
CA SER A 90 7.34 5.79 6.01
C SER A 90 6.46 5.81 7.26
N LEU A 91 6.42 4.69 7.98
CA LEU A 91 5.62 4.54 9.20
C LEU A 91 6.29 5.08 10.48
N GLY A 92 7.35 5.88 10.33
CA GLY A 92 8.06 6.49 11.46
C GLY A 92 7.21 7.46 12.29
N ASN A 93 7.53 7.55 13.58
CA ASN A 93 6.87 8.33 14.65
C ASN A 93 5.95 9.47 14.16
N GLN A 94 4.64 9.17 14.14
CA GLN A 94 3.51 10.12 14.05
C GLN A 94 3.18 10.71 12.68
N TYR A 95 3.87 10.34 11.60
CA TYR A 95 3.56 10.83 10.25
C TYR A 95 2.99 9.74 9.35
N TYR A 96 1.75 9.93 8.91
CA TYR A 96 1.12 9.16 7.85
C TYR A 96 1.62 9.67 6.49
N GLU A 97 2.91 9.49 6.22
CA GLU A 97 3.57 9.99 5.03
C GLU A 97 4.06 8.85 4.14
N THR A 98 3.93 9.05 2.83
CA THR A 98 4.36 8.10 1.81
C THR A 98 5.22 8.82 0.78
N SER A 99 6.28 8.17 0.33
CA SER A 99 7.16 8.71 -0.72
C SER A 99 6.54 8.61 -2.12
N LEU A 100 5.40 7.91 -2.24
CA LEU A 100 4.58 7.74 -3.45
C LEU A 100 3.19 8.34 -3.21
N PRO A 101 2.47 8.76 -4.25
CA PRO A 101 1.07 9.17 -4.07
C PRO A 101 0.19 7.93 -3.85
N ILE A 102 -0.97 8.11 -3.21
CA ILE A 102 -2.02 7.09 -3.20
C ILE A 102 -2.69 7.10 -4.57
N LEU A 103 -2.88 5.92 -5.15
CA LEU A 103 -3.53 5.78 -6.44
C LEU A 103 -5.01 5.47 -6.24
N VAL A 104 -5.85 6.05 -7.10
CA VAL A 104 -7.26 5.70 -7.22
C VAL A 104 -7.44 5.06 -8.58
N LEU A 105 -7.60 3.74 -8.59
CA LEU A 105 -7.59 2.97 -9.83
C LEU A 105 -8.45 1.71 -9.75
N GLU A 106 -8.87 1.26 -10.92
CA GLU A 106 -9.67 0.03 -11.12
C GLU A 106 -8.84 -1.21 -10.77
N LYS A 107 -9.51 -2.27 -10.30
CA LYS A 107 -8.88 -3.55 -9.91
C LYS A 107 -7.90 -4.07 -10.96
N TRP A 108 -8.25 -4.04 -12.25
CA TRP A 108 -7.36 -4.58 -13.27
C TRP A 108 -6.03 -3.82 -13.36
N LYS A 109 -6.02 -2.51 -13.06
CA LYS A 109 -4.80 -1.71 -12.95
C LYS A 109 -4.02 -2.06 -11.67
N VAL A 110 -4.71 -2.39 -10.56
CA VAL A 110 -4.07 -2.89 -9.33
C VAL A 110 -3.30 -4.17 -9.67
N ASN A 111 -3.97 -5.13 -10.32
CA ASN A 111 -3.38 -6.43 -10.68
C ASN A 111 -2.11 -6.25 -11.52
N LYS A 112 -2.16 -5.42 -12.58
CA LYS A 112 -0.97 -5.11 -13.38
C LYS A 112 0.20 -4.59 -12.55
N ILE A 113 -0.07 -3.67 -11.62
CA ILE A 113 0.99 -3.10 -10.78
C ILE A 113 1.53 -4.13 -9.78
N LEU A 114 0.69 -5.03 -9.27
CA LEU A 114 1.13 -6.10 -8.37
C LEU A 114 2.07 -7.10 -9.05
N GLU A 115 1.95 -7.33 -10.37
CA GLU A 115 2.82 -8.24 -11.13
C GLU A 115 4.31 -7.83 -11.14
N ILE A 116 4.61 -6.54 -10.94
CA ILE A 116 6.00 -6.02 -10.93
C ILE A 116 6.54 -5.74 -9.54
N ILE A 117 5.66 -5.69 -8.53
CA ILE A 117 6.06 -5.44 -7.15
C ILE A 117 6.54 -6.75 -6.55
N TYR A 118 7.83 -6.79 -6.20
CA TYR A 118 8.39 -7.86 -5.39
C TYR A 118 7.86 -7.75 -3.95
N LEU A 119 6.70 -8.36 -3.69
CA LEU A 119 6.01 -8.31 -2.39
C LEU A 119 6.89 -8.82 -1.25
N ASN A 120 7.78 -9.78 -1.53
CA ASN A 120 8.79 -10.29 -0.60
C ASN A 120 9.88 -9.26 -0.19
N LYS A 121 9.74 -7.98 -0.59
CA LYS A 121 10.64 -6.87 -0.25
C LYS A 121 9.88 -5.61 0.17
N VAL A 122 8.57 -5.70 0.40
CA VAL A 122 7.76 -4.53 0.76
C VAL A 122 7.60 -4.42 2.26
N ASP A 123 7.87 -3.23 2.80
CA ASP A 123 7.60 -2.92 4.21
C ASP A 123 6.11 -2.68 4.44
N PHE A 124 5.38 -2.23 3.40
CA PHE A 124 3.97 -1.91 3.46
C PHE A 124 3.33 -1.99 2.07
N ILE A 125 2.13 -2.56 1.98
CA ILE A 125 1.24 -2.36 0.83
C ILE A 125 -0.21 -2.44 1.30
N SER A 126 -1.11 -1.66 0.69
CA SER A 126 -2.51 -1.71 1.08
C SER A 126 -3.48 -1.40 -0.05
N ILE A 127 -4.62 -2.08 -0.04
CA ILE A 127 -5.74 -1.88 -0.96
C ILE A 127 -7.00 -1.67 -0.12
N PHE A 128 -7.71 -0.55 -0.33
CA PHE A 128 -8.95 -0.24 0.37
C PHE A 128 -10.06 0.15 -0.60
N SER A 129 -11.29 -0.27 -0.32
CA SER A 129 -12.47 0.29 -0.98
C SER A 129 -12.58 1.80 -0.69
N LEU A 130 -13.13 2.57 -1.63
CA LEU A 130 -13.23 4.02 -1.48
C LEU A 130 -14.07 4.48 -0.27
N ASP A 131 -14.98 3.62 0.19
CA ASP A 131 -15.82 3.83 1.37
C ASP A 131 -15.21 3.32 2.68
N PHE A 132 -14.02 2.69 2.62
CA PHE A 132 -13.30 2.10 3.76
C PHE A 132 -14.06 0.97 4.48
N LYS A 133 -15.04 0.34 3.84
CA LYS A 133 -15.74 -0.82 4.41
C LYS A 133 -14.94 -2.11 4.30
N SER A 134 -14.03 -2.17 3.34
CA SER A 134 -13.25 -3.37 3.08
C SER A 134 -11.84 -3.01 2.65
N GLY A 135 -10.87 -3.75 3.13
CA GLY A 135 -9.48 -3.50 2.77
C GLY A 135 -8.54 -4.60 3.23
N ILE A 136 -7.32 -4.52 2.72
CA ILE A 136 -6.21 -5.34 3.14
C ILE A 136 -5.01 -4.44 3.36
N ILE A 137 -4.33 -4.64 4.49
CA ILE A 137 -3.02 -4.07 4.79
C ILE A 137 -2.05 -5.23 4.88
N VAL A 138 -0.89 -5.09 4.26
CA VAL A 138 0.22 -6.03 4.39
C VAL A 138 1.40 -5.24 4.92
N ASN A 139 1.91 -5.63 6.09
CA ASN A 139 3.09 -5.06 6.71
C ASN A 139 4.21 -6.10 6.67
N GLY A 140 5.31 -5.78 5.99
CA GLY A 140 6.52 -6.58 6.02
C GLY A 140 7.48 -6.04 7.06
N TYR A 141 8.06 -6.90 7.88
CA TYR A 141 9.09 -6.52 8.84
C TYR A 141 10.10 -7.63 9.04
N SER A 142 11.32 -7.26 9.42
CA SER A 142 12.36 -8.19 9.82
C SER A 142 11.94 -9.00 11.05
N ASP A 143 12.05 -10.33 11.00
CA ASP A 143 11.90 -11.18 12.17
C ASP A 143 13.09 -10.94 13.11
N PHE A 144 12.89 -10.09 14.13
CA PHE A 144 13.92 -9.85 15.12
C PHE A 144 13.90 -10.99 16.15
N PRO A 145 15.08 -11.52 16.54
CA PRO A 145 15.14 -12.54 17.58
C PRO A 145 14.49 -12.02 18.86
N GLY A 146 13.53 -12.80 19.38
CA GLY A 146 12.72 -12.51 20.56
C GLY A 146 12.88 -13.60 21.63
N GLU A 147 12.12 -13.51 22.73
CA GLU A 147 12.21 -14.49 23.83
C GLU A 147 11.89 -15.94 23.39
N GLU A 148 11.11 -16.11 22.32
CA GLU A 148 10.73 -17.41 21.76
C GLU A 148 11.55 -17.83 20.51
N ASN A 149 12.36 -16.93 19.92
CA ASN A 149 13.19 -17.21 18.74
C ASN A 149 14.60 -16.61 18.88
N ASN A 150 15.62 -17.47 18.95
CA ASN A 150 17.03 -17.07 19.14
C ASN A 150 17.75 -16.68 17.84
N TYR A 151 17.09 -16.78 16.68
CA TYR A 151 17.70 -16.54 15.37
C TYR A 151 16.87 -15.54 14.54
N TYR A 152 17.56 -14.82 13.65
CA TYR A 152 16.93 -14.05 12.59
C TYR A 152 16.60 -15.02 11.46
N ASP A 153 15.32 -15.31 11.24
CA ASP A 153 14.89 -16.32 10.26
C ASP A 153 14.24 -15.73 8.99
N GLY A 154 14.27 -14.41 8.81
CA GLY A 154 13.87 -13.77 7.54
C GLY A 154 12.93 -12.58 7.70
N GLN A 155 12.14 -12.33 6.65
CA GLN A 155 11.06 -11.34 6.62
C GLN A 155 9.72 -11.99 6.97
N VAL A 156 8.94 -11.29 7.78
CA VAL A 156 7.61 -11.69 8.25
C VAL A 156 6.59 -10.71 7.70
N TYR A 157 5.40 -11.25 7.40
CA TYR A 157 4.26 -10.47 6.96
C TYR A 157 3.08 -10.62 7.92
N ASP A 158 2.57 -9.47 8.35
CA ASP A 158 1.26 -9.33 8.99
C ASP A 158 0.23 -8.85 7.97
N TYR A 159 -0.89 -9.56 7.87
CA TYR A 159 -2.03 -9.16 7.05
C TYR A 159 -3.17 -8.68 7.94
N TYR A 160 -3.77 -7.54 7.61
CA TYR A 160 -4.97 -7.03 8.28
C TYR A 160 -6.10 -6.98 7.28
N LEU A 161 -7.03 -7.94 7.38
CA LEU A 161 -8.26 -7.93 6.61
C LEU A 161 -9.32 -7.12 7.34
N VAL A 162 -9.72 -5.99 6.74
CA VAL A 162 -10.79 -5.13 7.25
C VAL A 162 -12.11 -5.53 6.57
N ASN A 163 -13.12 -5.86 7.38
CA ASN A 163 -14.52 -5.93 6.97
C ASN A 163 -15.33 -5.18 8.04
N CYS A 164 -15.84 -4.00 7.70
CA CYS A 164 -16.66 -3.16 8.57
C CYS A 164 -18.15 -3.45 8.42
#